data_AF-A0AAV0XXW0-F1
#
_entry.id   AF-A0AAV0XXW0-F1
#
_cell.length_a   1.000
_cell.length_b   1.000
_cell.length_c   1.000
_cell.angle_alpha   90.00
_cell.angle_beta   90.00
_cell.angle_gamma   90.00
#
_symmetry.space_group_name_H-M   'P 1'
#
loop_
_entity.id
_entity.type
_entity.pdbx_description
1 polymer ?
#
loop_
_entity_poly.entity_id
_entity_poly.type
_entity_poly.pdbx_seq_one_letter_code
_entity_poly.pdbx_strand_id
1 'polypeptide(L)'
;MRDGFILHLRSHAELQESITKRKQKYEQLAFTLQPLIIIIGPTISDIAQYFVLVDDTYYLVNSIITAVACCFKIIHALHAEYPVESKPVWYFIQKGCYKLKTSWDTEYVTVNSLMTDLDISV
;
A
#
# COMPACT_ATOMS: atom_id res chain seq x y z
N MET A 1 8.34 9.42 0.17
CA MET A 1 8.65 8.96 -1.20
C MET A 1 7.34 8.92 -1.98
N ARG A 2 7.27 9.50 -3.19
CA ARG A 2 6.00 9.83 -3.87
C ARG A 2 5.12 8.60 -4.21
N ASP A 3 5.74 7.42 -4.33
CA ASP A 3 5.08 6.15 -4.73
C ASP A 3 5.21 5.05 -3.66
N GLY A 4 5.30 5.46 -2.39
CA GLY A 4 5.48 4.55 -1.24
C GLY A 4 4.22 3.81 -0.80
N PHE A 5 3.05 4.33 -1.16
CA PHE A 5 1.74 3.77 -0.79
C PHE A 5 1.03 3.15 -2.01
N ILE A 6 0.92 3.92 -3.09
CA ILE A 6 0.35 3.49 -4.38
C ILE A 6 1.37 3.83 -5.46
N LEU A 7 1.71 2.86 -6.30
CA LEU A 7 2.55 3.05 -7.48
C LEU A 7 1.67 3.42 -8.68
N HIS A 8 1.81 4.64 -9.19
CA HIS A 8 1.14 5.07 -10.42
C HIS A 8 2.07 4.91 -11.62
N LEU A 9 1.61 4.17 -12.63
CA LEU A 9 2.28 4.03 -13.92
C LEU A 9 1.42 4.63 -15.02
N ARG A 10 2.04 5.27 -16.01
CA ARG A 10 1.26 5.88 -17.11
C ARG A 10 0.78 4.85 -18.11
N SER A 11 1.51 3.75 -18.23
CA SER A 11 1.24 2.69 -19.19
C SER A 11 1.71 1.32 -18.70
N HIS A 12 1.19 0.25 -19.31
CA HIS A 12 1.66 -1.12 -19.04
C HIS A 12 3.12 -1.34 -19.44
N ALA A 13 3.64 -0.54 -20.38
CA ALA A 13 5.03 -0.65 -20.83
C ALA A 13 6.02 -0.39 -19.69
N GLU A 14 5.64 0.45 -18.71
CA GLU A 14 6.48 0.79 -17.55
C GLU A 14 6.44 -0.28 -16.44
N LEU A 15 5.48 -1.21 -16.49
CA LEU A 15 5.19 -2.11 -15.36
C LEU A 15 6.37 -3.00 -14.99
N GLN A 16 6.90 -3.74 -15.96
CA GLN A 16 7.96 -4.71 -15.73
C GLN A 16 9.25 -4.03 -15.24
N GLU A 17 9.64 -2.93 -15.89
CA GLU A 17 10.82 -2.17 -15.51
C GLU A 17 10.67 -1.57 -14.09
N SER A 18 9.50 -1.01 -13.78
CA SER A 18 9.25 -0.37 -12.48
C SER A 18 9.26 -1.38 -11.33
N ILE A 19 8.66 -2.56 -11.52
CA ILE A 19 8.67 -3.62 -10.51
C ILE A 19 10.07 -4.20 -10.35
N THR A 20 10.80 -4.44 -11.44
CA THR A 20 12.18 -4.96 -11.40
C THR A 20 13.10 -4.02 -10.63
N LYS A 21 13.08 -2.72 -10.95
CA LYS A 21 13.87 -1.71 -10.22
C LYS A 21 13.53 -1.67 -8.73
N ARG A 22 12.24 -1.81 -8.40
CA ARG A 22 11.81 -1.82 -7.00
C ARG A 22 12.28 -3.07 -6.27
N LYS A 23 12.15 -4.26 -6.86
CA LYS A 23 12.67 -5.52 -6.28
C LYS A 23 14.18 -5.44 -6.03
N GLN A 24 14.95 -5.03 -7.03
CA GLN A 24 16.41 -4.86 -6.89
C GLN A 24 16.79 -3.89 -5.77
N LYS A 25 16.07 -2.78 -5.63
CA LYS A 25 16.30 -1.82 -4.54
C LYS A 25 16.04 -2.45 -3.16
N TYR A 26 14.96 -3.22 -3.01
CA TYR A 26 14.63 -3.86 -1.73
C TYR A 26 15.63 -4.98 -1.40
N GLU A 27 16.05 -5.77 -2.39
CA GLU A 27 17.10 -6.78 -2.24
C GLU A 27 18.42 -6.17 -1.76
N GLN A 28 18.85 -5.04 -2.35
CA GLN A 28 20.04 -4.31 -1.91
C GLN A 28 19.97 -3.82 -0.46
N LEU A 29 18.75 -3.57 0.04
CA LEU A 29 18.48 -3.13 1.41
C LEU A 29 18.15 -4.30 2.35
N ALA A 30 18.26 -5.55 1.89
CA ALA A 30 17.84 -6.75 2.62
C ALA A 30 16.38 -6.69 3.11
N PHE A 31 15.51 -6.00 2.36
CA PHE A 31 14.08 -5.93 2.61
C PHE A 31 13.31 -6.83 1.66
N THR A 32 12.18 -7.36 2.13
CA THR A 32 11.20 -8.03 1.28
C THR A 32 10.22 -7.00 0.75
N LEU A 33 9.93 -7.04 -0.55
CA LEU A 33 8.89 -6.20 -1.15
C LEU A 33 7.53 -6.65 -0.60
N GLN A 34 6.92 -5.81 0.23
CA GLN A 34 5.58 -6.06 0.77
C GLN A 34 4.51 -5.90 -0.31
N PRO A 35 3.29 -6.44 -0.12
CA PRO A 35 2.18 -6.24 -1.05
C PRO A 35 2.04 -4.79 -1.48
N LEU A 36 1.93 -4.56 -2.79
CA LEU A 36 2.01 -3.24 -3.41
C LEU A 36 0.78 -2.96 -4.26
N ILE A 37 0.16 -1.79 -4.06
CA ILE A 37 -0.91 -1.31 -4.92
C ILE A 37 -0.30 -0.64 -6.15
N ILE A 38 -0.78 -1.02 -7.33
CA ILE A 38 -0.35 -0.43 -8.61
C ILE A 38 -1.59 0.07 -9.34
N ILE A 39 -1.55 1.30 -9.83
CA ILE A 39 -2.56 1.86 -10.71
C ILE A 39 -1.93 2.23 -12.04
N ILE A 40 -2.64 1.93 -13.13
CA ILE A 40 -2.15 2.18 -14.49
C ILE A 40 -3.15 3.06 -15.24
N GLY A 41 -2.67 4.17 -15.77
CA GLY A 41 -3.43 5.09 -16.61
C GLY A 41 -2.67 6.39 -16.85
N PRO A 42 -2.95 7.14 -17.91
CA PRO A 42 -2.15 8.29 -18.32
C PRO A 42 -2.06 9.39 -17.24
N THR A 43 -3.09 9.53 -16.39
CA THR A 43 -3.14 10.50 -15.30
C THR A 43 -3.87 9.94 -14.08
N ILE A 44 -3.76 10.60 -12.92
CA ILE A 44 -4.51 10.21 -11.71
C ILE A 44 -6.03 10.34 -11.86
N SER A 45 -6.50 11.15 -12.82
CA SER A 45 -7.91 11.34 -13.12
C SER A 45 -8.44 10.35 -14.17
N ASP A 46 -7.55 9.59 -14.80
CA ASP A 46 -7.86 8.64 -15.87
C ASP A 46 -7.06 7.36 -15.65
N ILE A 47 -7.59 6.52 -14.77
CA ILE A 47 -7.00 5.23 -14.39
C ILE A 47 -7.74 4.11 -15.12
N ALA A 48 -7.00 3.30 -15.86
CA ALA A 48 -7.53 2.18 -16.62
C ALA A 48 -7.57 0.88 -15.80
N GLN A 49 -6.56 0.62 -14.96
CA GLN A 49 -6.43 -0.65 -14.24
C GLN A 49 -5.88 -0.46 -12.82
N TYR A 50 -6.33 -1.34 -11.92
CA TYR A 50 -5.93 -1.38 -10.52
C TYR A 50 -5.44 -2.79 -10.18
N PHE A 51 -4.24 -2.90 -9.64
CA PHE A 51 -3.63 -4.16 -9.24
C PHE A 51 -3.19 -4.13 -7.79
N VAL A 52 -3.17 -5.31 -7.18
CA VAL A 52 -2.36 -5.60 -6.00
C VAL A 52 -1.32 -6.63 -6.41
N LEU A 53 -0.04 -6.27 -6.28
CA LEU A 53 1.08 -7.18 -6.50
C LEU A 53 1.45 -7.85 -5.17
N VAL A 54 1.54 -9.17 -5.19
CA VAL A 54 2.08 -10.00 -4.10
C VAL A 54 3.13 -10.92 -4.72
N ASP A 55 4.39 -10.74 -4.33
CA ASP A 55 5.54 -11.40 -4.95
C ASP A 55 5.60 -11.21 -6.47
N ASP A 56 5.17 -12.21 -7.24
CA ASP A 56 5.10 -12.20 -8.71
C ASP A 56 3.66 -12.34 -9.25
N THR A 57 2.67 -12.31 -8.36
CA THR A 57 1.25 -12.47 -8.69
C THR A 57 0.54 -11.11 -8.68
N TYR A 58 -0.17 -10.81 -9.78
CA TYR A 58 -0.96 -9.60 -9.93
C TYR A 58 -2.46 -9.92 -9.76
N TYR A 59 -3.07 -9.32 -8.74
CA TYR A 59 -4.51 -9.40 -8.52
C TYR A 59 -5.19 -8.17 -9.11
N LEU A 60 -5.94 -8.36 -10.21
CA LEU A 60 -6.73 -7.30 -10.82
C LEU A 60 -8.00 -7.01 -10.01
N VAL A 61 -8.27 -5.74 -9.73
CA VAL A 61 -9.47 -5.29 -9.04
C VAL A 61 -10.13 -4.13 -9.77
N ASN A 62 -11.34 -3.78 -9.37
CA ASN A 62 -12.21 -2.85 -10.11
C ASN A 62 -12.15 -1.38 -9.64
N SER A 63 -11.46 -1.07 -8.54
CA SER A 63 -11.33 0.31 -8.04
C SER A 63 -10.12 0.47 -7.12
N ILE A 64 -9.72 1.72 -6.88
CA ILE A 64 -8.66 2.04 -5.91
C ILE A 64 -9.04 1.65 -4.48
N ILE A 65 -10.31 1.83 -4.10
CA ILE A 65 -10.80 1.47 -2.76
C ILE A 65 -10.70 -0.06 -2.59
N THR A 66 -11.11 -0.82 -3.60
CA THR A 66 -10.98 -2.29 -3.61
C THR A 66 -9.51 -2.72 -3.54
N ALA A 67 -8.60 -2.03 -4.23
CA ALA A 67 -7.17 -2.33 -4.21
C ALA A 67 -6.57 -2.10 -2.81
N VAL A 68 -6.89 -0.97 -2.17
CA VAL A 68 -6.45 -0.68 -0.80
C VAL A 68 -6.98 -1.72 0.18
N ALA A 69 -8.27 -2.06 0.11
CA ALA A 69 -8.88 -3.06 0.98
C ALA A 69 -8.32 -4.47 0.75
N CYS A 70 -8.09 -4.86 -0.50
CA CYS A 70 -7.49 -6.14 -0.87
C CYS A 70 -6.06 -6.24 -0.35
N CYS A 71 -5.23 -5.22 -0.62
CA CYS A 71 -3.85 -5.16 -0.15
C CYS A 71 -3.77 -5.21 1.38
N PHE A 72 -4.59 -4.43 2.09
CA PHE A 72 -4.69 -4.49 3.56
C PHE A 72 -4.98 -5.91 4.07
N LYS A 73 -6.00 -6.56 3.51
CA LYS A 73 -6.38 -7.93 3.91
C LYS A 73 -5.28 -8.94 3.63
N ILE A 74 -4.58 -8.83 2.50
CA ILE A 74 -3.45 -9.69 2.16
C ILE A 74 -2.32 -9.52 3.18
N ILE A 75 -1.96 -8.28 3.51
CA ILE A 75 -0.90 -8.01 4.51
C ILE A 75 -1.24 -8.67 5.84
N HIS A 76 -2.47 -8.50 6.34
CA HIS A 76 -2.91 -9.13 7.59
C HIS A 76 -2.99 -10.67 7.50
N ALA A 77 -3.52 -11.20 6.39
CA ALA A 77 -3.65 -12.65 6.20
C ALA A 77 -2.28 -13.35 6.15
N LEU A 78 -1.26 -12.68 5.63
CA LEU A 78 0.11 -13.19 5.54
C LEU A 78 0.97 -12.87 6.76
N HIS A 79 0.43 -12.15 7.76
CA HIS A 79 1.22 -11.58 8.86
C HIS A 79 2.45 -10.80 8.35
N ALA A 80 2.27 -10.10 7.22
CA ALA A 80 3.32 -9.34 6.57
C ALA A 80 3.47 -7.97 7.25
N GLU A 81 4.64 -7.34 7.08
CA GLU A 81 4.82 -5.95 7.53
C GLU A 81 4.17 -4.98 6.55
N TYR A 82 3.74 -3.82 7.05
CA TYR A 82 3.40 -2.72 6.15
C TYR A 82 4.65 -2.20 5.41
N PRO A 83 4.53 -1.79 4.13
CA PRO A 83 5.61 -1.15 3.39
C PRO A 83 6.22 0.03 4.17
N VAL A 84 7.54 0.02 4.33
CA VAL A 84 8.26 1.00 5.17
C VAL A 84 8.01 2.45 4.75
N GLU A 85 7.84 2.70 3.44
CA GLU A 85 7.62 4.06 2.94
C GLU A 85 6.21 4.61 3.25
N SER A 86 5.27 3.76 3.63
CA SER A 86 3.87 4.12 3.88
C SER A 86 3.29 3.55 5.19
N LYS A 87 4.15 3.02 6.08
CA LYS A 87 3.76 2.48 7.41
C LYS A 87 2.72 3.35 8.14
N PRO A 88 2.93 4.67 8.34
CA PRO A 88 1.94 5.50 9.04
C PRO A 88 0.57 5.56 8.35
N VAL A 89 0.53 5.57 7.01
CA VAL A 89 -0.73 5.57 6.24
C VAL A 89 -1.51 4.29 6.49
N TRP A 90 -0.83 3.15 6.48
CA TRP A 90 -1.44 1.86 6.77
C TRP A 90 -1.95 1.76 8.21
N TYR A 91 -1.21 2.29 9.18
CA TYR A 91 -1.68 2.35 10.56
C TYR A 91 -2.91 3.26 10.74
N PHE A 92 -2.99 4.36 10.01
CA PHE A 92 -4.20 5.18 9.97
C PHE A 92 -5.38 4.40 9.37
N ILE A 93 -5.18 3.67 8.28
CA ILE A 93 -6.23 2.82 7.69
C ILE A 93 -6.66 1.73 8.69
N GLN A 94 -5.71 1.07 9.35
CA GLN A 94 -5.97 0.01 10.32
C GLN A 94 -6.82 0.52 11.49
N LYS A 95 -6.38 1.59 12.15
CA LYS A 95 -7.03 2.13 13.35
C LYS A 95 -8.26 2.97 13.02
N GLY A 96 -8.15 3.87 12.05
CA GLY A 96 -9.19 4.84 11.71
C GLY A 96 -10.31 4.27 10.85
N CYS A 97 -10.00 3.46 9.84
CA CYS A 97 -11.01 2.90 8.93
C CYS A 97 -11.52 1.54 9.41
N TYR A 98 -10.61 0.63 9.77
CA TYR A 98 -10.96 -0.74 10.18
C TYR A 98 -11.20 -0.90 11.68
N LYS A 99 -10.82 0.07 12.51
CA LYS A 99 -10.87 -0.02 13.98
C LYS A 99 -10.21 -1.28 14.52
N LEU A 100 -9.11 -1.69 13.88
CA LEU A 100 -8.38 -2.91 14.19
C LEU A 100 -7.18 -2.57 15.08
N LYS A 101 -7.07 -3.26 16.21
CA LYS A 101 -5.92 -3.21 17.11
C LYS A 101 -5.25 -4.58 17.20
N THR A 102 -3.93 -4.62 17.10
CA THR A 102 -3.14 -5.86 17.23
C THR A 102 -2.08 -5.71 18.32
N SER A 103 -1.51 -6.83 18.76
CA SER A 103 -0.38 -6.83 19.72
C SER A 103 0.93 -6.32 19.13
N TRP A 104 1.02 -6.18 17.80
CA TRP A 104 2.22 -5.73 17.08
C TRP A 104 2.11 -4.29 16.62
N ASP A 105 1.06 -3.58 17.04
CA ASP A 105 0.82 -2.22 16.60
C ASP A 105 1.95 -1.28 17.01
N THR A 106 2.37 -0.44 16.08
CA THR A 106 3.30 0.66 16.32
C THR A 106 2.51 1.98 16.43
N GLU A 107 2.83 2.78 17.45
CA GLU A 107 2.25 4.09 17.63
C GLU A 107 3.01 5.15 16.82
N TYR A 108 2.25 5.98 16.10
CA TYR A 108 2.78 7.11 15.34
C TYR A 108 2.07 8.37 15.79
N VAL A 109 2.83 9.35 16.28
CA VAL A 109 2.29 10.65 16.72
C VAL A 109 1.43 11.28 15.62
N THR A 110 1.92 11.29 14.37
CA THR A 110 1.19 11.83 13.22
C THR A 110 -0.15 11.14 12.96
N VAL A 111 -0.23 9.83 13.18
CA VAL A 111 -1.48 9.08 13.01
C VAL A 111 -2.45 9.47 14.11
N ASN A 112 -2.01 9.47 15.38
CA ASN A 112 -2.88 9.81 16.51
C ASN A 112 -3.37 11.26 16.46
N SER A 113 -2.52 12.20 16.03
CA SER A 113 -2.92 13.59 15.78
C SER A 113 -3.98 13.68 14.68
N LEU A 114 -3.76 13.05 13.52
CA LEU A 114 -4.74 13.06 12.42
C LEU A 114 -6.08 12.43 12.83
N MET A 115 -6.06 11.35 13.62
CA MET A 115 -7.27 10.74 14.13
C MET A 115 -8.04 11.67 15.06
N THR A 116 -7.33 12.43 15.90
CA THR A 116 -7.93 13.43 16.79
C THR A 116 -8.54 14.57 15.96
N ASP A 117 -7.82 15.09 14.97
CA ASP A 117 -8.30 16.18 14.09
C ASP A 117 -9.54 15.78 13.28
N LEU A 118 -9.74 14.49 13.03
CA LEU A 118 -10.88 13.93 12.32
C LEU A 118 -11.98 13.38 13.24
N ASP A 119 -11.88 13.60 14.56
CA ASP A 119 -12.80 13.10 15.58
C ASP A 119 -13.00 11.56 15.56
N ILE A 120 -11.95 10.81 15.18
CA ILE A 120 -11.97 9.35 15.13
C ILE A 120 -11.47 8.77 16.45
N SER A 121 -12.36 8.07 17.16
CA SER A 121 -12.03 7.27 18.36
C SER A 121 -11.73 5.81 18.01
N VAL A 122 -10.67 5.26 18.61
CA VAL A 122 -10.26 3.84 18.50
C VAL A 122 -10.72 3.06 19.72
#